data_AF-W4V9B3-F1
#
_entry.id   AF-W4V9B3-F1
#
_cell.length_a   1.000
_cell.length_b   1.000
_cell.length_c   1.000
_cell.angle_alpha   90.00
_cell.angle_beta   90.00
_cell.angle_gamma   90.00
#
_symmetry.space_group_name_H-M   'P 1'
#
loop_
_entity.id
_entity.type
_entity.pdbx_description
1 polymer ?
#
loop_
_entity_poly.entity_id
_entity_poly.type
_entity_poly.pdbx_seq_one_letter_code
_entity_poly.pdbx_strand_id
1 'polypeptide(L)'
;MIGILSIDFDYFVNASSQARDMYFPNGSDEMPNNKLKSMWEERYLRYPELKKVGVIDDFYFLKKFLKELSIPRENFIKADSHKSIKNIIERLPRKSQLKIVNIDFHHDYYHYYRGNDYYNCGNWLRRVVEERSDTK
;
A
#
# COMPACT_ATOMS: atom_id res chain seq x y z
N MET A 1 14.07 9.02 17.02
CA MET A 1 13.05 9.08 15.94
C MET A 1 13.42 8.02 14.91
N ILE A 2 12.45 7.21 14.48
CA ILE A 2 12.65 6.14 13.48
C ILE A 2 11.84 6.51 12.24
N GLY A 3 12.51 6.56 11.07
CA GLY A 3 11.87 6.83 9.79
C GLY A 3 11.29 5.56 9.19
N ILE A 4 10.05 5.61 8.73
CA ILE A 4 9.37 4.54 8.00
C ILE A 4 8.89 5.12 6.67
N LEU A 5 9.24 4.43 5.58
CA LEU A 5 8.69 4.70 4.26
C LEU A 5 7.70 3.58 3.91
N SER A 6 6.44 3.96 3.75
CA SER A 6 5.36 3.09 3.32
C SER A 6 4.94 3.47 1.90
N ILE A 7 4.80 2.47 1.03
CA ILE A 7 4.52 2.69 -0.39
C ILE A 7 3.48 1.66 -0.84
N ASP A 8 2.32 2.14 -1.26
CA ASP A 8 1.43 1.40 -2.14
C ASP A 8 1.84 1.67 -3.60
N PHE A 9 2.19 0.61 -4.33
CA PHE A 9 2.64 0.74 -5.71
C PHE A 9 1.50 1.01 -6.69
N ASP A 10 0.24 0.78 -6.30
CA ASP A 10 -0.92 1.14 -7.12
C ASP A 10 -1.04 2.66 -7.31
N TYR A 11 -0.39 3.44 -6.43
CA TYR A 11 -0.17 4.88 -6.58
C TYR A 11 0.40 5.27 -7.94
N PHE A 12 1.32 4.44 -8.47
CA PHE A 12 2.09 4.79 -9.66
C PHE A 12 1.42 4.39 -10.97
N VAL A 13 0.35 3.59 -10.94
CA VAL A 13 -0.32 3.12 -12.15
C VAL A 13 -0.92 4.30 -12.91
N ASN A 14 -0.44 4.50 -14.16
CA ASN A 14 -0.82 5.63 -15.01
C ASN A 14 -2.18 5.40 -15.67
N ALA A 15 -3.23 5.53 -14.88
CA ALA A 15 -4.62 5.40 -15.30
C ALA A 15 -5.47 6.44 -14.58
N SER A 16 -6.38 7.09 -15.31
CA SER A 16 -7.38 7.97 -14.72
C SER A 16 -8.35 7.20 -13.83
N SER A 17 -9.04 7.89 -12.92
CA SER A 17 -10.12 7.30 -12.12
C SER A 17 -11.18 6.62 -13.00
N GLN A 18 -11.61 7.28 -14.07
CA GLN A 18 -12.56 6.72 -15.03
C GLN A 18 -12.06 5.43 -15.68
N ALA A 19 -10.78 5.35 -16.04
CA ALA A 19 -10.19 4.14 -16.62
C ALA A 19 -10.13 3.00 -15.60
N ARG A 20 -9.80 3.31 -14.33
CA ARG A 20 -9.82 2.33 -13.24
C ARG A 20 -11.24 1.78 -13.05
N ASP A 21 -12.24 2.64 -12.92
CA ASP A 21 -13.64 2.23 -12.72
C ASP A 21 -14.19 1.37 -13.86
N MET A 22 -13.82 1.68 -15.11
CA MET A 22 -14.31 0.96 -16.28
C MET A 22 -13.60 -0.39 -16.46
N TYR A 23 -12.26 -0.39 -16.38
CA TYR A 23 -11.46 -1.50 -16.88
C TYR A 23 -10.94 -2.41 -15.77
N PHE A 24 -10.73 -1.92 -14.55
CA PHE A 24 -10.10 -2.70 -13.49
C PHE A 24 -11.12 -3.66 -12.85
N PRO A 25 -10.68 -4.82 -12.32
CA PRO A 25 -11.58 -5.72 -11.61
C PRO A 25 -12.03 -5.10 -10.28
N ASN A 26 -13.29 -5.33 -9.90
CA ASN A 26 -13.81 -4.94 -8.58
C ASN A 26 -13.40 -5.96 -7.51
N GLY A 27 -12.10 -6.28 -7.46
CA GLY A 27 -11.49 -7.18 -6.49
C GLY A 27 -10.78 -6.42 -5.37
N SER A 28 -10.43 -7.13 -4.30
CA SER A 28 -9.61 -6.60 -3.21
C SER A 28 -8.53 -7.61 -2.82
N ASP A 29 -7.41 -7.15 -2.25
CA ASP A 29 -6.32 -8.02 -1.78
C ASP A 29 -6.71 -8.94 -0.61
N GLU A 30 -7.89 -8.74 -0.03
CA GLU A 30 -8.46 -9.65 0.98
C GLU A 30 -9.12 -10.89 0.36
N MET A 31 -9.24 -10.95 -0.97
CA MET A 31 -9.77 -12.10 -1.69
C MET A 31 -8.70 -13.19 -1.86
N PRO A 32 -9.09 -14.46 -2.01
CA PRO A 32 -8.15 -15.51 -2.38
C PRO A 32 -7.37 -15.16 -3.66
N ASN A 33 -6.04 -15.28 -3.61
CA ASN A 33 -5.15 -14.89 -4.72
C ASN A 33 -5.52 -15.52 -6.07
N ASN A 34 -5.98 -16.79 -6.06
CA ASN A 34 -6.44 -17.46 -7.29
C ASN A 34 -7.65 -16.75 -7.92
N LYS A 35 -8.60 -16.30 -7.10
CA LYS A 35 -9.79 -15.58 -7.56
C LYS A 35 -9.42 -14.20 -8.11
N LEU A 36 -8.57 -13.47 -7.40
CA LEU A 36 -8.10 -12.16 -7.87
C LEU A 36 -7.33 -12.28 -9.20
N LYS A 37 -6.48 -13.30 -9.33
CA LYS A 37 -5.77 -13.59 -10.58
C LYS A 37 -6.72 -13.88 -11.74
N SER A 38 -7.73 -14.73 -11.54
CA SER A 38 -8.71 -15.03 -12.59
C SER A 38 -9.53 -13.80 -13.00
N MET A 39 -9.86 -12.91 -12.06
CA MET A 39 -10.53 -11.65 -12.38
C MET A 39 -9.65 -10.75 -13.26
N TRP A 40 -8.36 -10.64 -12.96
CA TRP A 40 -7.42 -9.91 -13.81
C TRP A 40 -7.26 -10.55 -15.20
N GLU A 41 -7.15 -11.89 -15.28
CA GLU A 41 -7.08 -12.61 -16.55
C GLU A 41 -8.29 -12.31 -17.45
N GLU A 42 -9.51 -12.33 -16.88
CA GLU A 42 -10.73 -11.95 -17.60
C GLU A 42 -10.67 -10.49 -18.09
N ARG A 43 -10.24 -9.55 -17.23
CA ARG A 43 -10.12 -8.14 -17.62
C ARG A 43 -9.11 -7.93 -18.74
N TYR A 44 -7.95 -8.58 -18.70
CA TYR A 44 -6.94 -8.48 -19.76
C TYR A 44 -7.39 -9.11 -21.10
N LEU A 45 -8.27 -10.11 -21.06
CA LEU A 45 -8.89 -10.68 -22.27
C LEU A 45 -9.95 -9.73 -22.85
N ARG A 46 -10.77 -9.13 -21.99
CA ARG A 46 -11.85 -8.22 -22.40
C ARG A 46 -11.33 -6.85 -22.85
N TYR A 47 -10.27 -6.35 -22.21
CA TYR A 47 -9.70 -5.02 -22.41
C TYR A 47 -8.17 -5.11 -22.63
N PRO A 48 -7.70 -5.54 -23.82
CA PRO A 48 -6.27 -5.70 -24.10
C PRO A 48 -5.44 -4.41 -23.91
N GLU A 49 -6.06 -3.24 -24.01
CA GLU A 49 -5.49 -1.93 -23.74
C GLU A 49 -4.92 -1.80 -22.32
N LEU A 50 -5.43 -2.56 -21.35
CA LEU A 50 -4.89 -2.61 -19.99
C LEU A 50 -3.40 -3.00 -19.98
N LYS A 51 -2.94 -3.80 -20.95
CA LYS A 51 -1.53 -4.19 -21.07
C LYS A 51 -0.61 -3.03 -21.46
N LYS A 52 -1.18 -1.92 -21.95
CA LYS A 52 -0.45 -0.70 -22.31
C LYS A 52 -0.38 0.30 -21.15
N VAL A 53 -1.13 0.06 -20.08
CA VAL A 53 -1.09 0.90 -18.88
C VAL A 53 0.30 0.77 -18.27
N GLY A 54 1.00 1.91 -18.21
CA GLY A 54 2.31 2.01 -17.60
C GLY A 54 2.24 2.60 -16.20
N VAL A 55 3.35 3.21 -15.79
CA VAL A 55 3.47 3.97 -14.55
C VAL A 55 3.77 5.43 -14.85
N ILE A 56 3.44 6.32 -13.91
CA ILE A 56 3.78 7.75 -13.99
C ILE A 56 5.28 7.98 -13.77
N ASP A 57 5.80 9.14 -14.20
CA ASP A 57 7.24 9.44 -14.16
C ASP A 57 7.83 9.42 -12.73
N ASP A 58 7.04 9.80 -11.73
CA ASP A 58 7.42 9.78 -10.31
C ASP A 58 7.89 8.41 -9.83
N PHE A 59 7.39 7.33 -10.45
CA PHE A 59 7.86 5.97 -10.17
C PHE A 59 9.36 5.82 -10.43
N TYR A 60 9.85 6.39 -11.53
CA TYR A 60 11.26 6.27 -11.90
C TYR A 60 12.16 7.09 -10.98
N PHE A 61 11.68 8.25 -10.52
CA PHE A 61 12.35 9.03 -9.48
C PHE A 61 12.43 8.25 -8.17
N LEU A 62 11.30 7.73 -7.68
CA LEU A 62 11.24 6.93 -6.45
C LEU A 62 12.13 5.69 -6.57
N LYS A 63 12.05 4.97 -7.70
CA LYS A 63 12.87 3.78 -7.95
C LYS A 63 14.36 4.08 -7.88
N LYS A 64 14.80 5.22 -8.43
CA LYS A 64 16.20 5.65 -8.33
C LYS A 64 16.57 5.93 -6.87
N PHE A 65 15.75 6.71 -6.17
CA PHE A 65 15.95 7.01 -4.75
C PHE A 65 16.06 5.75 -3.90
N LEU A 66 15.12 4.81 -4.02
CA LEU A 66 15.11 3.55 -3.28
C LEU A 66 16.36 2.70 -3.53
N LYS A 67 16.90 2.71 -4.75
CA LYS A 67 18.14 1.97 -5.10
C LYS A 67 19.39 2.58 -4.47
N GLU A 68 19.37 3.86 -4.13
CA GLU A 68 20.48 4.57 -3.50
C GLU A 68 20.44 4.43 -1.97
N LEU A 69 19.32 3.96 -1.40
CA LEU A 69 19.18 3.71 0.03
C LEU A 69 19.96 2.48 0.48
N SER A 70 20.78 2.64 1.52
CA SER A 70 21.45 1.54 2.21
C SER A 70 20.60 1.06 3.39
N ILE A 71 19.52 0.33 3.09
CA ILE A 71 18.61 -0.23 4.11
C ILE A 71 18.97 -1.71 4.36
N PRO A 72 19.19 -2.13 5.61
CA PRO A 72 19.35 -3.54 5.95
C PRO A 72 18.13 -4.37 5.54
N ARG A 73 18.36 -5.58 5.02
CA ARG A 73 17.32 -6.42 4.42
C ARG A 73 16.19 -6.77 5.41
N GLU A 74 16.52 -6.90 6.69
CA GLU A 74 15.58 -7.16 7.79
C GLU A 74 14.57 -6.03 8.03
N ASN A 75 14.87 -4.82 7.56
CA ASN A 75 14.01 -3.65 7.64
C ASN A 75 13.14 -3.47 6.38
N PHE A 76 13.22 -4.41 5.43
CA PHE A 76 12.40 -4.41 4.23
C PHE A 76 11.28 -5.44 4.32
N ILE A 77 10.04 -5.01 4.07
CA ILE A 77 8.89 -5.90 3.93
C ILE A 77 8.21 -5.61 2.59
N LYS A 78 8.06 -6.67 1.78
CA LYS A 78 7.15 -6.69 0.64
C LYS A 78 5.91 -7.48 1.07
N ALA A 79 4.74 -6.90 0.87
CA ALA A 79 3.46 -7.53 1.16
C ALA A 79 2.41 -7.09 0.14
N ASP A 80 1.38 -7.91 -0.02
CA ASP A 80 0.25 -7.63 -0.93
C ASP A 80 -0.83 -6.76 -0.26
N SER A 81 -0.70 -6.47 1.04
CA SER A 81 -1.63 -5.60 1.77
C SER A 81 -0.88 -4.63 2.67
N HIS A 82 -1.30 -3.37 2.62
CA HIS A 82 -0.66 -2.29 3.37
C HIS A 82 -0.74 -2.47 4.89
N LYS A 83 -1.75 -3.20 5.38
CA LYS A 83 -1.85 -3.56 6.81
C LYS A 83 -0.65 -4.34 7.32
N SER A 84 0.11 -5.01 6.44
CA SER A 84 1.34 -5.71 6.83
C SER A 84 2.45 -4.80 7.37
N ILE A 85 2.35 -3.47 7.21
CA ILE A 85 3.28 -2.51 7.85
C ILE A 85 3.33 -2.68 9.38
N LYS A 86 2.25 -3.20 9.99
CA LYS A 86 2.18 -3.55 11.40
C LYS A 86 3.37 -4.42 11.83
N ASN A 87 3.79 -5.34 10.97
CA ASN A 87 4.90 -6.27 11.23
C ASN A 87 6.24 -5.55 11.41
N ILE A 88 6.45 -4.39 10.77
CA ILE A 88 7.64 -3.54 11.02
C ILE A 88 7.45 -2.79 12.33
N ILE A 89 6.30 -2.11 12.47
CA ILE A 89 6.04 -1.20 13.60
C ILE A 89 6.11 -1.92 14.95
N GLU A 90 5.58 -3.14 15.03
CA GLU A 90 5.60 -3.94 16.26
C GLU A 90 7.00 -4.39 16.68
N ARG A 91 7.97 -4.44 15.77
CA ARG A 91 9.38 -4.73 16.09
C ARG A 91 10.10 -3.52 16.67
N LEU A 92 9.57 -2.32 16.47
CA LEU A 92 10.18 -1.07 16.94
C LEU A 92 9.82 -0.80 18.40
N PRO A 93 10.73 -0.19 19.20
CA PRO A 93 10.43 0.15 20.59
C PRO A 93 9.19 1.05 20.70
N ARG A 94 8.26 0.71 21.60
CA ARG A 94 6.98 1.44 21.74
C ARG A 94 7.14 2.93 22.08
N LYS A 95 8.21 3.31 22.77
CA LYS A 95 8.51 4.69 23.16
C LYS A 95 9.25 5.51 22.10
N SER A 96 9.59 4.90 20.96
CA SER A 96 10.27 5.61 19.88
C SER A 96 9.27 6.36 19.03
N GLN A 97 9.48 7.68 18.93
CA GLN A 97 8.79 8.51 17.94
C GLN A 97 9.02 7.97 16.53
N LEU A 98 7.92 7.81 15.79
CA LEU A 98 7.93 7.41 14.38
C LEU A 98 7.79 8.65 13.50
N LYS A 99 8.48 8.64 12.36
CA LYS A 99 8.22 9.55 11.24
C LYS A 99 7.81 8.70 10.04
N ILE A 100 6.55 8.76 9.64
CA ILE A 100 5.99 7.91 8.59
C ILE A 100 5.73 8.74 7.34
N VAL A 101 6.37 8.36 6.24
CA VAL A 101 6.02 8.85 4.90
C VAL A 101 5.17 7.77 4.23
N ASN A 102 3.90 8.07 3.96
CA ASN A 102 2.99 7.16 3.27
C ASN A 102 2.74 7.65 1.84
N ILE A 103 3.12 6.85 0.84
CA ILE A 103 2.82 7.09 -0.57
C ILE A 103 1.70 6.14 -0.94
N ASP A 104 0.48 6.65 -1.05
CA ASP A 104 -0.74 5.88 -1.32
C ASP A 104 -1.80 6.78 -1.96
N PHE A 105 -2.74 6.18 -2.71
CA PHE A 105 -3.97 6.85 -3.15
C PHE A 105 -4.97 7.02 -2.00
N HIS A 106 -4.92 6.12 -1.03
CA HIS A 106 -5.78 6.08 0.15
C HIS A 106 -5.12 6.82 1.30
N HIS A 107 -5.94 7.39 2.19
CA HIS A 107 -5.42 8.06 3.37
C HIS A 107 -5.04 7.08 4.50
N ASP A 108 -5.51 5.83 4.43
CA ASP A 108 -5.37 4.80 5.47
C ASP A 108 -5.77 5.24 6.88
N TYR A 109 -6.70 6.19 6.94
CA TYR A 109 -7.07 6.91 8.15
C TYR A 109 -8.57 6.79 8.49
N TYR A 110 -9.29 5.86 7.86
CA TYR A 110 -10.70 5.67 8.14
C TYR A 110 -10.91 5.29 9.61
N HIS A 111 -11.99 5.79 10.23
CA HIS A 111 -12.34 5.35 11.59
C HIS A 111 -12.93 3.94 11.62
N TYR A 112 -13.50 3.53 10.51
CA TYR A 112 -14.43 2.42 10.45
C TYR A 112 -13.70 1.06 10.55
N TYR A 113 -14.28 0.18 11.36
CA TYR A 113 -13.97 -1.25 11.46
C TYR A 113 -15.23 -1.97 11.94
N ARG A 114 -15.34 -3.28 11.69
CA ARG A 114 -16.43 -4.12 12.21
C ARG A 114 -15.87 -5.38 12.85
N GLY A 115 -16.45 -5.77 13.98
CA GLY A 115 -16.08 -7.00 14.69
C GLY A 115 -14.58 -7.04 15.00
N ASN A 116 -13.91 -8.09 14.51
CA ASN A 116 -12.49 -8.35 14.76
C ASN A 116 -11.52 -7.60 13.82
N ASP A 117 -12.02 -6.77 12.90
CA ASP A 117 -11.21 -6.06 11.90
C ASP A 117 -10.70 -4.69 12.39
N TYR A 118 -10.31 -4.61 13.67
CA TYR A 118 -9.86 -3.37 14.31
C TYR A 118 -8.71 -2.67 13.55
N TYR A 119 -7.88 -3.46 12.86
CA TYR A 119 -6.74 -3.00 12.09
C TYR A 119 -6.77 -3.60 10.68
N ASN A 120 -6.92 -2.76 9.66
CA ASN A 120 -7.02 -3.13 8.24
C ASN A 120 -6.27 -2.12 7.35
N CYS A 121 -6.25 -2.37 6.03
CA CYS A 121 -5.56 -1.47 5.09
C CYS A 121 -6.14 -0.05 5.10
N GLY A 122 -7.46 0.11 5.26
CA GLY A 122 -8.08 1.44 5.24
C GLY A 122 -7.89 2.27 6.52
N ASN A 123 -7.38 1.70 7.61
CA ASN A 123 -7.28 2.40 8.90
C ASN A 123 -5.95 2.24 9.64
N TRP A 124 -4.97 1.54 9.06
CA TRP A 124 -3.75 1.17 9.77
C TRP A 124 -3.01 2.39 10.33
N LEU A 125 -2.92 3.48 9.56
CA LEU A 125 -2.16 4.67 9.94
C LEU A 125 -2.83 5.37 11.13
N ARG A 126 -4.16 5.42 11.11
CA ARG A 126 -4.93 5.93 12.24
C ARG A 126 -4.64 5.14 13.51
N ARG A 127 -4.64 3.80 13.44
CA ARG A 127 -4.37 2.96 14.61
C ARG A 127 -2.97 3.20 15.16
N VAL A 128 -1.98 3.35 14.28
CA VAL A 128 -0.61 3.67 14.69
C VAL A 128 -0.55 5.02 15.41
N VAL A 129 -1.20 6.06 14.89
CA VAL A 129 -1.22 7.40 15.52
C VAL A 129 -1.97 7.38 16.85
N GLU A 130 -3.07 6.65 16.97
CA GLU A 130 -3.80 6.50 18.24
C GLU A 130 -2.97 5.74 19.30
N GLU A 131 -2.25 4.69 18.90
CA GLU A 131 -1.41 3.89 19.80
C GLU A 131 -0.05 4.55 20.12
N ARG A 132 0.45 5.41 19.23
CA ARG A 132 1.73 6.12 19.33
C ARG A 132 1.52 7.58 18.93
N SER A 133 0.94 8.36 19.83
CA SER A 133 0.49 9.74 19.59
C SER A 133 1.60 10.75 19.26
N ASP A 134 2.87 10.39 19.45
CA ASP A 134 4.02 11.19 19.06
C ASP A 134 4.46 10.95 17.60
N THR A 135 3.80 10.04 16.87
CA THR A 135 4.04 9.77 15.44
C THR A 135 3.81 11.03 14.60
N LYS A 136 4.71 11.27 13.65
CA LYS A 136 4.71 12.39 12.71
C LYS A 136 4.66 11.94 11.25
#